data_AF-A0A9Q3BDG0-F1
#
_entry.id   AF-A0A9Q3BDG0-F1
#
_cell.length_a   1.000
_cell.length_b   1.000
_cell.length_c   1.000
_cell.angle_alpha   90.00
_cell.angle_beta   90.00
_cell.angle_gamma   90.00
#
_symmetry.space_group_name_H-M   'P 1'
#
loop_
_entity.id
_entity.type
_entity.pdbx_description
1 polymer ?
#
loop_
_entity_poly.entity_id
_entity_poly.type
_entity_poly.pdbx_seq_one_letter_code
_entity_poly.pdbx_strand_id
1 'polypeptide(L)'
;MDWLKSTYSGDLQEYINNSRRVMLDLESVNIIVPDELLSFTILGKLSNDPKLHQYIEVLTLNDKLVEKPDLILSKLQDFYNNSQLKETNLPATASAHLSESSGPYKMTYYCANRKHNPNCTNHTKEECFAKNPHL
;
A
#
# COMPACT_ATOMS: atom_id res chain seq x y z
N MET A 1 -23.58 -17.37 -1.92
CA MET A 1 -24.20 -16.05 -1.61
C MET A 1 -24.12 -15.66 -0.13
N ASP A 2 -23.37 -16.38 0.72
CA ASP A 2 -23.32 -16.09 2.18
C ASP A 2 -22.52 -14.84 2.55
N TRP A 3 -21.63 -14.36 1.67
CA TRP A 3 -20.82 -13.17 1.90
C TRP A 3 -21.64 -11.90 2.16
N LEU A 4 -22.79 -11.74 1.49
CA LEU A 4 -23.68 -10.59 1.72
C LEU A 4 -24.16 -10.53 3.17
N LYS A 5 -24.34 -11.70 3.80
CA LYS A 5 -24.79 -11.83 5.20
C LYS A 5 -23.63 -11.88 6.20
N SER A 6 -22.41 -12.15 5.74
CA SER A 6 -21.25 -12.26 6.63
C SER A 6 -20.74 -10.89 7.06
N THR A 7 -20.19 -10.85 8.28
CA THR A 7 -19.40 -9.72 8.78
C THR A 7 -17.92 -9.99 8.54
N TYR A 8 -17.11 -8.94 8.57
CA TYR A 8 -15.67 -9.10 8.59
C TYR A 8 -15.21 -9.84 9.85
N SER A 9 -14.33 -10.84 9.70
CA SER A 9 -13.88 -11.75 10.76
C SER A 9 -12.49 -11.42 11.31
N GLY A 10 -11.83 -10.38 10.79
CA GLY A 10 -10.45 -10.00 11.18
C GLY A 10 -9.37 -10.48 10.22
N ASP A 11 -9.68 -11.33 9.23
CA ASP A 11 -8.76 -11.71 8.16
C ASP A 11 -9.02 -10.90 6.88
N LEU A 12 -8.20 -9.88 6.65
CA LEU A 12 -8.33 -8.99 5.50
C LEU A 12 -8.05 -9.69 4.17
N GLN A 13 -7.13 -10.66 4.14
CA GLN A 13 -6.79 -11.38 2.91
C GLN A 13 -7.94 -12.29 2.49
N GLU A 14 -8.50 -13.05 3.43
CA GLU A 14 -9.67 -13.88 3.19
C GLU A 14 -10.86 -13.02 2.74
N TYR A 15 -11.07 -11.87 3.40
CA TYR A 15 -12.14 -10.95 3.04
C TYR A 15 -12.02 -10.42 1.61
N ILE A 16 -10.81 -9.99 1.20
CA ILE A 16 -10.55 -9.51 -0.16
C ILE A 16 -10.82 -10.62 -1.18
N ASN A 17 -10.31 -11.83 -0.93
CA ASN A 17 -10.50 -12.98 -1.81
C ASN A 17 -11.99 -13.34 -1.97
N ASN A 18 -12.74 -13.36 -0.85
CA ASN A 18 -14.17 -13.64 -0.87
C ASN A 18 -14.96 -12.56 -1.60
N SER A 19 -14.57 -11.29 -1.45
CA SER A 19 -15.21 -10.17 -2.15
C SER A 19 -15.01 -10.27 -3.67
N ARG A 20 -13.78 -10.56 -4.13
CA ARG A 20 -13.50 -10.81 -5.56
C ARG A 20 -14.32 -11.98 -6.11
N ARG A 21 -14.42 -13.08 -5.35
CA ARG A 21 -15.21 -14.24 -5.75
C ARG A 21 -16.68 -13.88 -5.92
N VAL A 22 -17.26 -13.10 -5.01
CA VAL A 22 -18.67 -12.68 -5.11
C VAL A 22 -18.90 -11.80 -6.32
N MET A 23 -17.97 -10.89 -6.64
CA MET A 23 -18.08 -10.07 -7.86
C MET A 23 -18.14 -10.95 -9.11
N LEU A 24 -17.25 -11.94 -9.21
CA LEU A 24 -17.25 -12.91 -10.30
C LEU A 24 -18.52 -13.77 -10.31
N ASP A 25 -19.00 -14.20 -9.14
CA ASP A 25 -20.23 -14.96 -9.03
C ASP A 25 -21.43 -14.15 -9.53
N LEU A 26 -21.55 -12.86 -9.14
CA LEU A 26 -22.61 -11.94 -9.60
C LEU A 26 -22.58 -11.75 -11.12
N GLU A 27 -21.38 -11.54 -11.68
CA GLU A 27 -21.18 -11.43 -13.13
C GLU A 27 -21.59 -12.73 -13.84
N SER A 28 -21.21 -13.88 -13.30
CA SER A 28 -21.51 -15.20 -13.89
C SER A 28 -23.02 -15.50 -13.99
N VAL A 29 -23.83 -14.93 -13.08
CA VAL A 29 -25.29 -15.07 -13.09
C VAL A 29 -26.00 -13.84 -13.66
N ASN A 30 -25.25 -12.91 -14.25
CA ASN A 30 -25.75 -11.68 -14.88
C ASN A 30 -26.59 -10.81 -13.92
N ILE A 31 -26.24 -10.79 -12.63
CA ILE A 31 -26.81 -9.86 -11.65
C ILE A 31 -26.03 -8.55 -11.71
N ILE A 32 -26.71 -7.49 -12.14
CA ILE A 32 -26.12 -6.15 -12.22
C ILE A 32 -26.36 -5.43 -10.89
N VAL A 33 -25.27 -5.17 -10.17
CA VAL A 33 -25.26 -4.32 -8.98
C VAL A 33 -24.49 -3.04 -9.32
N PRO A 34 -24.97 -1.85 -8.95
CA PRO A 34 -24.19 -0.63 -9.14
C PRO A 34 -22.83 -0.73 -8.44
N ASP A 35 -21.76 -0.42 -9.17
CA ASP A 35 -20.37 -0.50 -8.69
C ASP A 35 -20.17 0.28 -7.39
N GLU A 36 -20.76 1.47 -7.30
CA GLU A 36 -20.71 2.31 -6.11
C GLU A 36 -21.36 1.62 -4.89
N LEU A 37 -22.50 0.96 -5.09
CA LEU A 37 -23.17 0.21 -4.01
C LEU A 37 -22.31 -0.97 -3.56
N LEU A 38 -21.65 -1.65 -4.49
CA LEU A 38 -20.74 -2.75 -4.19
C LEU A 38 -19.51 -2.26 -3.42
N SER A 39 -18.91 -1.14 -3.83
CA SER A 39 -17.80 -0.47 -3.13
C SER A 39 -18.18 -0.10 -1.70
N PHE A 40 -19.32 0.57 -1.49
CA PHE A 40 -19.77 0.90 -0.14
C PHE A 40 -20.12 -0.33 0.69
N THR A 41 -20.63 -1.39 0.07
CA THR A 41 -20.87 -2.66 0.78
C THR A 41 -19.56 -3.29 1.25
N ILE A 42 -18.53 -3.28 0.39
CA ILE A 42 -17.19 -3.80 0.71
C ILE A 42 -16.56 -2.97 1.84
N LEU A 43 -16.62 -1.64 1.75
CA LEU A 43 -16.04 -0.75 2.76
C LEU A 43 -16.81 -0.81 4.09
N GLY A 44 -18.14 -0.75 4.05
CA GLY A 44 -18.99 -0.73 5.24
C GLY A 44 -18.86 -1.97 6.12
N LYS A 45 -18.60 -3.14 5.54
CA LYS A 45 -18.32 -4.38 6.29
C LYS A 45 -16.99 -4.33 7.05
N LEU A 46 -16.03 -3.51 6.59
CA LEU A 46 -14.72 -3.31 7.23
C LEU A 46 -14.72 -2.16 8.24
N SER A 47 -15.64 -1.19 8.13
CA SER A 47 -15.68 0.02 8.97
C SER A 47 -15.79 -0.23 10.47
N ASN A 48 -16.26 -1.42 10.88
CA ASN A 48 -16.39 -1.82 12.28
C ASN A 48 -15.05 -2.27 12.90
N ASP A 49 -14.03 -2.56 12.10
CA ASP A 49 -12.71 -2.89 12.62
C ASP A 49 -11.94 -1.60 12.97
N PRO A 50 -11.58 -1.37 14.24
CA PRO A 50 -10.90 -0.15 14.66
C PRO A 50 -9.54 0.07 13.97
N LYS A 51 -8.86 -0.98 13.54
CA LYS A 51 -7.56 -0.89 12.86
C LYS A 51 -7.71 -0.43 11.42
N LEU A 52 -8.85 -0.72 10.79
CA LEU A 52 -9.12 -0.39 9.40
C LEU A 52 -9.92 0.91 9.27
N HIS A 53 -10.68 1.28 10.29
CA HIS A 53 -11.63 2.39 10.28
C HIS A 53 -11.11 3.65 9.58
N GLN A 54 -9.98 4.20 10.02
CA GLN A 54 -9.40 5.41 9.44
C GLN A 54 -9.00 5.24 7.97
N TYR A 55 -8.49 4.07 7.58
CA TYR A 55 -8.14 3.80 6.20
C TYR A 55 -9.40 3.69 5.32
N ILE A 56 -10.44 3.04 5.83
CA ILE A 56 -11.74 2.91 5.16
C ILE A 56 -12.41 4.26 4.95
N GLU A 57 -12.37 5.17 5.92
CA GLU A 57 -12.89 6.53 5.76
C GLU A 57 -12.20 7.26 4.60
N VAL A 58 -10.87 7.18 4.51
CA VAL A 58 -10.09 7.80 3.42
C VAL A 58 -10.49 7.24 2.05
N LEU A 59 -10.71 5.93 1.94
CA LEU A 59 -11.16 5.31 0.69
C LEU A 59 -12.58 5.72 0.32
N THR A 60 -13.46 5.82 1.32
CA THR A 60 -14.88 6.19 1.15
C THR A 60 -15.05 7.61 0.63
N LEU A 61 -14.18 8.54 1.05
CA LEU A 61 -14.21 9.95 0.64
C LEU A 61 -13.63 10.21 -0.75
N ASN A 62 -13.14 9.18 -1.46
CA ASN A 62 -12.57 9.34 -2.78
C ASN A 62 -13.54 8.79 -3.85
N ASP A 63 -14.31 9.69 -4.45
CA ASP A 63 -15.33 9.39 -5.45
C ASP A 63 -14.81 8.47 -6.57
N LYS A 64 -13.59 8.74 -7.07
CA LYS A 64 -12.96 7.95 -8.14
C LYS A 64 -12.64 6.51 -7.73
N LEU A 65 -12.45 6.26 -6.44
CA LEU A 65 -12.22 4.92 -5.90
C LEU A 65 -13.54 4.18 -5.73
N VAL A 66 -14.56 4.81 -5.14
CA VAL A 66 -15.85 4.16 -4.86
C VAL A 66 -16.64 3.83 -6.13
N GLU A 67 -16.41 4.55 -7.23
CA GLU A 67 -16.93 4.17 -8.56
C GLU A 67 -16.38 2.83 -9.08
N LYS A 68 -15.32 2.27 -8.47
CA LYS A 68 -14.61 1.07 -8.98
C LYS A 68 -14.29 0.07 -7.87
N PRO A 69 -15.14 -0.94 -7.63
CA PRO A 69 -14.94 -1.90 -6.54
C PRO A 69 -13.62 -2.68 -6.66
N ASP A 70 -13.15 -2.99 -7.86
CA ASP A 70 -11.84 -3.64 -8.07
C ASP A 70 -10.67 -2.78 -7.57
N LEU A 71 -10.78 -1.46 -7.73
CA LEU A 71 -9.76 -0.51 -7.28
C LEU A 71 -9.75 -0.43 -5.75
N ILE A 72 -10.91 -0.46 -5.11
CA ILE A 72 -11.04 -0.58 -3.65
C ILE A 72 -10.35 -1.86 -3.16
N LEU A 73 -10.65 -3.01 -3.76
CA LEU A 73 -10.04 -4.29 -3.38
C LEU A 73 -8.52 -4.30 -3.61
N SER A 74 -8.05 -3.60 -4.65
CA SER A 74 -6.61 -3.42 -4.89
C SER A 74 -5.96 -2.55 -3.81
N LYS A 75 -6.62 -1.47 -3.37
CA LYS A 75 -6.13 -0.62 -2.28
C LYS A 75 -6.10 -1.34 -0.93
N LEU A 76 -7.11 -2.15 -0.64
CA LEU A 76 -7.12 -3.03 0.53
C LEU A 76 -5.98 -4.06 0.48
N GLN A 77 -5.68 -4.60 -0.70
CA GLN A 77 -4.55 -5.51 -0.89
C GLN A 77 -3.21 -4.79 -0.66
N ASP A 78 -3.06 -3.58 -1.20
CA ASP A 78 -1.86 -2.75 -0.95
C ASP A 78 -1.67 -2.49 0.55
N PHE A 79 -2.76 -2.16 1.26
CA PHE A 79 -2.73 -1.96 2.71
C PHE A 79 -2.29 -3.22 3.45
N TYR A 80 -2.88 -4.38 3.13
CA TYR A 80 -2.52 -5.67 3.72
C TYR A 80 -1.04 -6.00 3.51
N ASN A 81 -0.55 -5.86 2.26
CA ASN A 81 0.85 -6.14 1.94
C ASN A 81 1.79 -5.21 2.72
N ASN A 82 1.44 -3.92 2.82
CA ASN A 82 2.24 -2.94 3.55
C ASN A 82 2.21 -3.17 5.08
N SER A 83 1.11 -3.68 5.65
CA SER A 83 1.06 -4.02 7.07
C SER A 83 1.89 -5.27 7.38
N GLN A 84 1.84 -6.28 6.52
CA GLN A 84 2.67 -7.49 6.65
C GLN A 84 4.17 -7.19 6.57
N LEU A 85 4.57 -6.26 5.69
CA LEU A 85 5.96 -5.79 5.61
C LEU A 85 6.41 -5.08 6.91
N LYS A 86 5.50 -4.43 7.66
CA LYS A 86 5.86 -3.82 8.95
C LYS A 86 6.01 -4.86 10.06
N GLU A 87 5.21 -5.92 10.06
CA GLU A 87 5.26 -6.99 11.07
C GLU A 87 6.46 -7.94 10.86
N THR A 88 6.90 -8.13 9.62
CA THR A 88 8.05 -9.00 9.28
C THR A 88 9.42 -8.32 9.46
N ASN A 89 9.47 -7.03 9.80
CA ASN A 89 10.71 -6.24 9.92
C ASN A 89 11.19 -6.03 11.37
N LEU A 90 11.34 -7.11 12.15
CA LEU A 90 12.15 -7.14 13.38
C LEU A 90 12.84 -8.52 13.52
N PRO A 91 14.18 -8.68 13.58
CA PRO A 91 15.28 -7.70 13.54
C PRO A 91 16.34 -7.91 12.41
N ALA A 92 17.17 -6.86 12.25
CA ALA A 92 18.53 -6.79 11.68
C ALA A 92 18.71 -6.48 10.17
N THR A 93 19.06 -5.20 9.94
CA THR A 93 19.95 -4.68 8.88
C THR A 93 19.51 -4.75 7.42
N ALA A 94 18.64 -3.81 7.02
CA ALA A 94 18.81 -3.04 5.78
C ALA A 94 18.00 -1.74 5.90
N SER A 95 18.69 -0.62 6.17
CA SER A 95 18.09 0.70 6.36
C SER A 95 17.46 1.24 5.08
N ALA A 96 16.13 1.34 5.05
CA ALA A 96 15.43 2.37 4.29
C ALA A 96 14.90 3.41 5.28
N HIS A 97 15.69 4.44 5.55
CA HIS A 97 15.28 5.55 6.40
C HIS A 97 14.25 6.42 5.66
N LEU A 98 13.00 6.40 6.13
CA LEU A 98 12.14 7.58 6.13
C LEU A 98 11.68 7.79 7.57
N SER A 99 12.55 8.43 8.34
CA SER A 99 12.19 8.99 9.64
C SER A 99 11.77 10.44 9.42
N GLU A 100 10.49 10.74 9.63
CA GLU A 100 10.08 12.08 10.07
C GLU A 100 10.52 12.24 11.52
N SER A 101 11.80 12.58 11.70
CA SER A 101 12.29 13.18 12.93
C SER A 101 12.62 14.63 12.64
N SER A 102 12.05 15.55 13.41
CA SER A 102 12.38 16.96 13.46
C SER A 102 13.80 17.20 14.04
N GLY A 103 14.82 16.66 13.37
CA GLY A 103 16.23 16.95 13.56
C GLY A 103 16.80 17.68 12.34
N PRO A 104 17.97 18.34 12.43
CA PRO A 104 18.54 19.08 11.31
C PRO A 104 18.74 18.12 10.13
N TYR A 105 18.01 18.38 9.05
CA TYR A 105 18.03 17.60 7.82
C TYR A 105 19.47 17.51 7.32
N LYS A 106 20.12 16.36 7.47
CA LYS A 106 21.43 16.12 6.83
C LYS A 106 21.17 15.89 5.35
N MET A 107 21.32 16.97 4.57
CA MET A 107 21.27 16.91 3.12
C MET A 107 22.35 15.92 2.63
N THR A 108 21.93 14.80 2.05
CA THR A 108 22.83 13.82 1.45
C THR A 108 23.11 14.20 0.01
N TYR A 109 24.39 14.38 -0.31
CA TYR A 109 24.85 14.69 -1.66
C TYR A 109 25.22 13.42 -2.41
N TYR A 110 24.59 13.18 -3.56
CA TYR A 110 24.84 12.03 -4.41
C TYR A 110 25.74 12.37 -5.60
N CYS A 111 26.52 11.39 -6.04
CA CYS A 111 27.29 11.42 -7.28
C CYS A 111 26.48 10.74 -8.38
N ALA A 112 26.34 11.38 -9.55
CA ALA A 112 25.50 10.88 -10.64
C ALA A 112 26.05 11.31 -12.00
N ASN A 113 25.51 10.75 -13.09
CA ASN A 113 25.86 11.13 -14.47
C ASN A 113 27.36 11.05 -14.78
N ARG A 114 28.02 10.00 -14.29
CA ARG A 114 29.47 9.79 -14.42
C ARG A 114 30.35 10.89 -13.81
N LYS A 115 29.83 11.64 -12.84
CA LYS A 115 30.51 12.75 -12.17
C LYS A 115 30.46 12.61 -10.65
N HIS A 116 31.60 12.86 -10.02
CA HIS A 116 31.70 12.99 -8.56
C HIS A 116 31.17 14.37 -8.13
N ASN A 117 30.35 14.38 -7.09
CA ASN A 117 29.85 15.59 -6.45
C ASN A 117 30.83 16.01 -5.34
N PRO A 118 31.49 17.18 -5.44
CA PRO A 118 32.47 17.63 -4.45
C PRO A 118 31.91 17.77 -3.03
N ASN A 119 30.60 17.91 -2.88
CA ASN A 119 29.94 18.01 -1.57
C ASN A 119 29.63 16.62 -0.97
N CYS A 120 29.90 15.53 -1.70
CA CYS A 120 29.76 14.18 -1.18
C CYS A 120 30.97 13.85 -0.31
N THR A 121 30.79 13.81 1.01
CA THR A 121 31.86 13.52 1.97
C THR A 121 32.07 12.02 2.22
N ASN A 122 31.27 11.15 1.58
CA ASN A 122 31.23 9.72 1.88
C ASN A 122 32.28 8.89 1.13
N HIS A 123 32.96 9.47 0.14
CA HIS A 123 34.05 8.84 -0.62
C HIS A 123 34.90 9.91 -1.31
N THR A 124 36.14 9.57 -1.66
CA THR A 124 37.04 10.47 -2.41
C THR A 124 36.70 10.48 -3.92
N LYS A 125 37.17 11.48 -4.67
CA LYS A 125 36.90 11.58 -6.12
C LYS A 125 37.46 10.39 -6.90
N GLU A 126 38.53 9.81 -6.38
CA GLU A 126 39.25 8.66 -6.91
C GLU A 126 38.38 7.40 -6.75
N GLU A 127 37.76 7.23 -5.58
CA GLU A 127 36.92 6.07 -5.20
C GLU A 127 35.44 6.20 -5.63
N CYS A 128 35.11 7.24 -6.39
CA CYS A 128 33.73 7.51 -6.79
C CYS A 128 33.24 6.50 -7.84
N PHE A 129 32.46 5.50 -7.43
CA PHE A 129 31.84 4.51 -8.32
C PHE A 129 31.10 5.13 -9.51
N ALA A 130 30.36 6.22 -9.29
CA ALA A 130 29.66 6.91 -10.37
C ALA A 130 30.62 7.36 -11.48
N LYS A 131 31.81 7.87 -11.13
CA LYS A 131 32.84 8.35 -12.07
C LYS A 131 33.71 7.21 -12.61
N ASN A 132 34.05 6.24 -11.77
CA ASN A 132 34.91 5.10 -12.08
C ASN A 132 34.16 3.79 -11.77
N PRO A 133 33.27 3.29 -12.65
CA PRO A 133 32.43 2.12 -12.37
C PRO A 133 33.19 0.79 -12.34
N HIS A 134 34.51 0.82 -12.58
CA HIS A 134 35.40 -0.33 -12.62
C HIS A 134 36.22 -0.49 -11.32
N LEU A 135 35.98 0.38 -10.33
CA LEU A 135 36.39 0.21 -8.94
C LEU A 135 35.34 -0.63 -8.21
#